data_AF-A0A2V8GIE3-F1
#
_entry.id   AF-A0A2V8GIE3-F1
#
_cell.length_a   1.000
_cell.length_b   1.000
_cell.length_c   1.000
_cell.angle_alpha   90.00
_cell.angle_beta   90.00
_cell.angle_gamma   90.00
#
_symmetry.space_group_name_H-M   'P 1'
#
loop_
_entity.id
_entity.type
_entity.pdbx_description
1 polymer ?
#
loop_
_entity_poly.entity_id
_entity_poly.type
_entity_poly.pdbx_seq_one_letter_code
_entity_poly.pdbx_strand_id
1 'polypeptide(L)'
;MSWFDDKAEHPVIQEQLAKLEAFTSALADGIISKAELAKQEQRLVAAMQKLETGLSDELHAKVTTVLVELSAYNVMRLLNELQAEHARMAFGNA
;
A
#
# COMPACT_ATOMS: atom_id res chain seq x y z
N MET A 1 1.82 -17.95 5.01
CA MET A 1 2.19 -16.52 4.84
C MET A 1 1.56 -15.76 5.98
N SER A 2 2.38 -15.15 6.84
CA SER A 2 1.92 -14.22 7.89
C SER A 2 1.78 -12.82 7.30
N TRP A 3 0.86 -12.02 7.83
CA TRP A 3 0.76 -10.58 7.52
C TRP A 3 1.73 -9.73 8.34
N PHE A 4 2.37 -10.33 9.35
CA PHE A 4 3.32 -9.69 10.23
C PHE A 4 4.69 -10.36 10.18
N ASP A 5 5.71 -9.62 10.60
CA ASP A 5 7.06 -10.16 10.84
C ASP A 5 7.06 -11.22 11.95
N ASP A 6 8.21 -11.85 12.16
CA ASP A 6 8.38 -12.92 13.15
C ASP A 6 8.12 -12.45 14.60
N LYS A 7 8.06 -11.13 14.84
CA LYS A 7 7.75 -10.51 16.13
C LYS A 7 6.31 -10.02 16.24
N ALA A 8 5.54 -10.08 15.17
CA ALA A 8 4.21 -9.51 15.03
C ALA A 8 4.13 -7.98 15.23
N GLU A 9 5.25 -7.27 15.14
CA GLU A 9 5.33 -5.83 15.48
C GLU A 9 5.00 -4.95 14.27
N HIS A 10 5.31 -5.42 13.05
CA HIS A 10 5.12 -4.66 11.83
C HIS A 10 4.39 -5.44 10.73
N PRO A 11 3.47 -4.80 9.98
CA PRO A 11 2.87 -5.41 8.79
C PRO A 11 3.93 -5.61 7.69
N VAL A 12 4.23 -6.87 7.33
CA VAL A 12 5.17 -7.21 6.24
C VAL A 12 4.51 -7.20 4.86
N ILE A 13 3.25 -6.78 4.78
CA ILE A 13 2.51 -6.62 3.52
C ILE A 13 3.25 -5.65 2.57
N GLN A 14 3.97 -4.67 3.14
CA GLN A 14 4.79 -3.72 2.39
C GLN A 14 6.06 -4.33 1.79
N GLU A 15 6.63 -5.36 2.39
CA GLU A 15 7.75 -6.09 1.79
C GLU A 15 7.30 -6.94 0.60
N GLN A 16 6.03 -7.34 0.57
CA GLN A 16 5.44 -8.03 -0.57
C GLN A 16 5.15 -7.06 -1.74
N LEU A 17 5.02 -5.75 -1.50
CA LEU A 17 4.90 -4.75 -2.58
C LEU A 17 6.16 -4.68 -3.44
N ALA A 18 7.36 -4.87 -2.87
CA ALA A 18 8.60 -4.96 -3.64
C ALA A 18 8.64 -6.17 -4.60
N LYS A 19 7.75 -7.15 -4.41
CA LYS A 19 7.59 -8.33 -5.30
C LYS A 19 6.53 -8.11 -6.38
N LEU A 20 5.76 -7.02 -6.31
CA LEU A 20 4.86 -6.63 -7.39
C LEU A 20 5.69 -5.95 -8.47
N GLU A 21 6.02 -6.70 -9.52
CA GLU A 21 6.78 -6.19 -10.67
C GLU A 21 6.14 -4.92 -11.27
N ALA A 22 4.81 -4.85 -11.27
CA ALA A 22 4.08 -3.65 -11.72
C ALA A 22 4.28 -2.42 -10.82
N PHE A 23 4.60 -2.60 -9.53
CA PHE A 23 4.92 -1.51 -8.60
C PHE A 23 6.36 -1.05 -8.77
N THR A 24 7.31 -1.98 -8.92
CA THR A 24 8.73 -1.65 -9.13
C THR A 24 8.99 -1.03 -10.49
N SER A 25 8.28 -1.47 -11.55
CA SER A 25 8.38 -0.84 -12.87
C SER A 25 7.76 0.55 -12.93
N ALA A 26 6.62 0.78 -12.27
CA ALA A 26 5.94 2.09 -12.25
C ALA A 26 6.64 3.15 -11.39
N LEU A 27 7.65 2.76 -10.61
CA LEU A 27 8.49 3.67 -9.81
C LEU A 27 9.88 3.87 -10.40
N ALA A 28 10.24 3.16 -11.48
CA ALA A 28 11.59 3.15 -12.04
C ALA A 28 12.03 4.50 -12.63
N ASP A 29 11.07 5.30 -13.13
CA ASP A 29 11.28 6.65 -13.67
C ASP A 29 10.86 7.76 -12.69
N GLY A 30 10.36 7.39 -11.51
CA GLY A 30 9.88 8.30 -10.47
C GLY A 30 8.54 8.98 -10.77
N ILE A 31 7.81 8.60 -11.84
CA ILE A 31 6.54 9.23 -12.23
C ILE A 31 5.46 8.16 -12.41
N ILE A 32 4.47 8.16 -11.51
CA ILE A 32 3.27 7.33 -11.69
C ILE A 32 2.31 8.04 -12.65
N SER A 33 2.16 7.52 -13.86
CA SER A 33 1.19 8.05 -14.83
C SER A 33 -0.25 7.71 -14.45
N LYS A 34 -1.22 8.49 -14.98
CA LYS A 34 -2.65 8.18 -14.84
C LYS A 34 -3.01 6.79 -15.35
N ALA A 35 -2.35 6.33 -16.42
CA ALA A 35 -2.61 5.03 -17.02
C ALA A 35 -2.11 3.88 -16.12
N GLU A 36 -0.96 4.05 -15.47
CA GLU A 36 -0.44 3.06 -14.51
C GLU A 36 -1.28 3.00 -13.25
N LEU A 37 -1.73 4.14 -12.74
CA LEU A 37 -2.65 4.19 -11.61
C LEU A 37 -3.97 3.47 -11.94
N ALA A 38 -4.56 3.73 -13.10
CA ALA A 38 -5.78 3.06 -13.54
C ALA A 38 -5.58 1.54 -13.69
N LYS A 39 -4.42 1.09 -14.20
CA LYS A 39 -4.10 -0.35 -14.27
C LYS A 39 -3.95 -0.98 -12.88
N GLN A 40 -3.38 -0.25 -11.91
CA GLN A 40 -3.29 -0.73 -10.53
C GLN A 40 -4.67 -0.84 -9.89
N GLU A 41 -5.54 0.15 -10.09
CA GLU A 41 -6.93 0.12 -9.63
C GLU A 41 -7.68 -1.08 -10.20
N GLN A 42 -7.55 -1.35 -11.51
CA GLN A 42 -8.15 -2.53 -12.14
C GLN A 42 -7.69 -3.85 -11.48
N ARG A 43 -6.39 -3.98 -11.18
CA ARG A 43 -5.85 -5.16 -10.48
C ARG A 43 -6.42 -5.28 -9.07
N LEU A 44 -6.54 -4.17 -8.34
CA LEU A 44 -7.12 -4.15 -6.99
C LEU A 44 -8.59 -4.59 -7.03
N VAL A 45 -9.40 -4.02 -7.92
CA VAL A 45 -10.82 -4.38 -8.07
C VAL A 45 -10.99 -5.86 -8.38
N ALA A 46 -10.21 -6.40 -9.33
CA ALA A 46 -10.28 -7.81 -9.67
C ALA A 46 -9.91 -8.73 -8.50
N ALA A 47 -8.90 -8.34 -7.70
CA ALA A 47 -8.52 -9.07 -6.50
C ALA A 47 -9.61 -9.03 -5.42
N MET A 48 -10.23 -7.86 -5.20
CA MET A 48 -11.32 -7.69 -4.23
C MET A 48 -12.54 -8.52 -4.63
N GLN A 49 -12.98 -8.46 -5.89
CA GLN A 49 -14.11 -9.24 -6.39
C GLN A 49 -13.89 -10.76 -6.20
N LYS A 50 -12.68 -11.24 -6.50
CA LYS A 50 -12.34 -12.66 -6.31
C LYS A 50 -12.37 -13.05 -4.83
N LEU A 51 -11.84 -12.20 -3.95
CA LEU A 51 -11.81 -12.45 -2.52
C LEU A 51 -13.22 -12.45 -1.92
N GLU A 52 -14.03 -11.46 -2.26
CA GLU A 52 -15.37 -11.22 -1.69
C GLU A 52 -16.28 -12.45 -1.77
N THR A 53 -16.26 -13.18 -2.90
CA THR A 53 -17.07 -14.41 -3.09
C THR A 53 -16.78 -15.53 -2.09
N GLY A 54 -15.62 -15.51 -1.42
CA GLY A 54 -15.20 -16.52 -0.45
C GLY A 54 -15.36 -16.11 1.00
N LEU A 55 -15.86 -14.90 1.28
CA LEU A 55 -15.99 -14.38 2.65
C LEU A 55 -17.42 -14.58 3.17
N SER A 56 -17.54 -15.04 4.42
CA SER A 56 -18.78 -14.86 5.17
C SER A 56 -18.95 -13.39 5.57
N ASP A 57 -20.17 -12.97 5.94
CA ASP A 57 -20.42 -11.59 6.38
C ASP A 57 -19.49 -11.15 7.52
N GLU A 58 -19.26 -12.02 8.51
CA GLU A 58 -18.36 -11.74 9.63
C GLU A 58 -16.90 -11.57 9.16
N LEU A 59 -16.44 -12.44 8.25
CA LEU A 59 -15.08 -12.36 7.74
C LEU A 59 -14.90 -11.16 6.80
N HIS A 60 -15.92 -10.86 6.00
CA HIS A 60 -15.98 -9.68 5.16
C HIS A 60 -15.78 -8.42 5.98
N ALA A 61 -16.55 -8.24 7.07
CA ALA A 61 -16.40 -7.10 7.97
C ALA A 61 -14.98 -6.97 8.54
N LYS A 62 -14.37 -8.08 9.00
CA LYS A 62 -12.99 -8.08 9.51
C LYS A 62 -11.97 -7.68 8.44
N VAL A 63 -12.10 -8.24 7.23
CA VAL A 63 -11.22 -7.91 6.10
C VAL A 63 -11.39 -6.45 5.69
N THR A 64 -12.63 -5.94 5.63
CA THR A 64 -12.90 -4.53 5.36
C THR A 64 -12.19 -3.62 6.35
N THR A 65 -12.27 -3.90 7.66
CA THR A 65 -11.55 -3.13 8.68
C THR A 65 -10.04 -3.10 8.40
N VAL A 66 -9.43 -4.25 8.09
CA VAL A 66 -8.00 -4.31 7.77
C VAL A 66 -7.65 -3.49 6.53
N LEU A 67 -8.45 -3.57 5.46
CA LEU A 67 -8.21 -2.81 4.23
C LEU A 67 -8.31 -1.29 4.48
N VAL A 68 -9.26 -0.85 5.31
CA VAL A 68 -9.42 0.56 5.70
C VAL A 68 -8.20 1.04 6.51
N GLU A 69 -7.84 0.32 7.57
CA GLU A 69 -6.70 0.68 8.42
C GLU A 69 -5.38 0.69 7.65
N LEU A 70 -5.15 -0.31 6.79
CA LEU A 70 -3.95 -0.38 5.96
C LEU A 70 -3.89 0.79 4.96
N SER A 71 -5.02 1.16 4.36
CA SER A 71 -5.09 2.30 3.44
C SER A 71 -4.79 3.61 4.16
N ALA A 72 -5.40 3.83 5.33
CA ALA A 72 -5.13 4.99 6.17
C ALA A 72 -3.65 5.05 6.60
N TYR A 73 -3.09 3.95 7.10
CA TYR A 73 -1.69 3.86 7.50
C TYR A 73 -0.74 4.21 6.36
N ASN A 74 -0.94 3.65 5.16
CA ASN A 74 -0.08 3.90 4.02
C ASN A 74 -0.11 5.38 3.59
N VAL A 75 -1.28 6.03 3.61
CA VAL A 75 -1.41 7.47 3.32
C VAL A 75 -0.71 8.30 4.39
N MET A 76 -0.94 8.02 5.67
CA MET A 76 -0.32 8.74 6.79
C MET A 76 1.20 8.62 6.76
N ARG A 77 1.71 7.42 6.51
CA ARG A 77 3.14 7.16 6.38
C ARG A 77 3.75 7.94 5.21
N LEU A 78 3.15 7.89 4.02
CA LEU A 78 3.64 8.63 2.85
C LEU A 78 3.68 10.15 3.13
N LEU A 79 2.63 10.70 3.73
CA LEU A 79 2.58 12.11 4.09
C LEU A 79 3.66 12.48 5.12
N ASN A 80 3.90 11.62 6.11
CA ASN A 80 4.95 11.82 7.10
C ASN A 80 6.35 11.82 6.46
N GLU A 81 6.62 10.87 5.55
CA GLU A 81 7.87 10.79 4.81
C GLU A 81 8.10 12.03 3.93
N LEU A 82 7.07 12.47 3.19
CA LEU A 82 7.14 13.69 2.37
C LEU A 82 7.39 14.95 3.19
N GLN A 83 6.73 15.08 4.36
CA GLN A 83 6.96 16.21 5.27
C GLN A 83 8.39 16.21 5.83
N ALA A 84 8.92 15.04 6.21
CA ALA A 84 10.29 14.91 6.68
C ALA A 84 11.30 15.31 5.59
N GLU A 85 11.08 14.88 4.34
CA GLU A 85 11.95 15.22 3.21
C GLU A 85 11.89 16.73 2.88
N HIS A 86 10.70 17.33 2.89
CA HIS A 86 10.55 18.78 2.72
C HIS A 86 11.30 19.57 3.79
N ALA A 87 11.21 19.16 5.07
CA ALA A 87 11.96 19.78 6.14
C ALA A 87 13.47 19.63 5.92
N ARG A 88 13.94 18.43 5.56
CA ARG A 88 15.36 18.17 5.26
C ARG A 88 15.89 19.08 4.15
N MET A 89 15.14 19.26 3.07
CA MET A 89 15.53 20.15 1.97
C MET A 89 15.52 21.63 2.37
N ALA A 90 14.56 22.06 3.19
CA ALA A 90 14.47 23.44 3.66
C ALA A 90 15.60 23.82 4.63
N PHE A 91 16.01 22.91 5.51
CA PHE A 91 17.07 23.14 6.50
C PHE A 91 18.47 22.71 6.05
N GLY A 92 18.59 21.89 4.99
CA GLY A 92 19.88 21.47 4.41
C GLY A 92 20.47 22.44 3.39
N ASN A 93 19.69 23.44 2.95
CA ASN A 93 20.13 24.54 2.08
C ASN A 93 20.49 25.82 2.87
N ALA A 94 20.63 25.72 4.20
CA ALA A 94 21.00 26.81 5.11
C ALA A 94 22.41 26.65 5.67
#